data_AF-A0A1I5F1D9-F1
#
_entry.id   AF-A0A1I5F1D9-F1
#
_cell.length_a   1.000
_cell.length_b   1.000
_cell.length_c   1.000
_cell.angle_alpha   90.00
_cell.angle_beta   90.00
_cell.angle_gamma   90.00
#
_symmetry.space_group_name_H-M   'P 1'
#
loop_
_entity.id
_entity.type
_entity.pdbx_description
1 polymer ?
#
loop_
_entity_poly.entity_id
_entity_poly.type
_entity_poly.pdbx_seq_one_letter_code
_entity_poly.pdbx_strand_id
1 'polypeptide(L)'
;MLDNEMNKDPWGEGIPSYTEDDLLTEADMLNFAMNFLKINELDANGFKIVAATDELGVIPNFACEKDGKTWFIVVKCAIAPDFPTMNYEEKMRFYNHAKKHCATAYFAPIGLGSHDAARFGASLALKNDGYYFKYLGLERIEPKKSTEWIQRALAEIDKLTPSTEIEESNTRKSIKVVDSHVSFERAMSDFEKWEDTLVSPTFQQMLFLCIERMGLSNQEFYKAAYIDRKLFSAIKNNKDYQPKKETAVACCFGLNLNISDAEKLLELAGYRLSLSISWDRIIYYCLKNCIYDIDVVNELLYEKGEKCIRV
;
A
#
# COMPACT_ATOMS: atom_id res chain seq x y z
N MET A 1 -15.44 -23.65 -38.05
CA MET A 1 -15.59 -24.81 -37.17
C MET A 1 -14.21 -25.38 -36.92
N LEU A 2 -13.53 -24.84 -35.91
CA LEU A 2 -12.36 -25.46 -35.30
C LEU A 2 -12.77 -25.63 -33.84
N ASP A 3 -13.21 -26.84 -33.52
CA ASP A 3 -13.48 -27.26 -32.15
C ASP A 3 -12.13 -27.29 -31.44
N ASN A 4 -11.78 -26.17 -30.80
CA ASN A 4 -10.82 -26.19 -29.71
C ASN A 4 -11.56 -26.80 -28.53
N GLU A 5 -11.17 -28.01 -28.14
CA GLU A 5 -11.52 -28.61 -26.85
C GLU A 5 -11.07 -27.65 -25.73
N MET A 6 -11.90 -26.67 -25.42
CA MET A 6 -11.80 -25.88 -24.21
C MET A 6 -12.03 -26.84 -23.06
N ASN A 7 -10.98 -27.03 -22.24
CA ASN A 7 -10.98 -27.69 -20.95
C ASN A 7 -12.39 -27.75 -20.33
N LYS A 8 -12.98 -28.94 -20.30
CA LYS A 8 -14.17 -29.18 -19.47
C LYS A 8 -13.72 -28.97 -18.04
N ASP A 9 -14.34 -28.00 -17.35
CA ASP A 9 -14.18 -27.79 -15.92
C ASP A 9 -14.38 -29.14 -15.20
N PRO A 10 -13.32 -29.70 -14.57
CA PRO A 10 -13.40 -31.00 -13.92
C PRO A 10 -14.18 -30.94 -12.60
N TRP A 11 -14.48 -29.74 -12.10
CA TRP A 11 -15.08 -29.52 -10.79
C TRP A 11 -16.61 -29.46 -10.81
N GLY A 12 -17.22 -29.20 -11.98
CA GLY A 12 -18.66 -28.99 -12.11
C GLY A 12 -19.13 -27.66 -11.52
N GLU A 13 -20.45 -27.48 -11.38
CA GLU A 13 -21.03 -26.25 -10.83
C GLU A 13 -20.93 -26.19 -9.30
N GLY A 14 -20.69 -24.99 -8.77
CA GLY A 14 -20.66 -24.73 -7.33
C GLY A 14 -19.28 -24.92 -6.69
N ILE A 15 -19.26 -25.08 -5.36
CA ILE A 15 -18.02 -25.33 -4.61
C ILE A 15 -17.85 -26.85 -4.46
N PRO A 16 -16.88 -27.49 -5.13
CA PRO A 16 -16.64 -28.92 -5.01
C PRO A 16 -15.96 -29.27 -3.68
N SER A 17 -15.80 -30.57 -3.41
CA SER A 17 -14.81 -31.01 -2.42
C SER A 17 -13.42 -30.93 -3.05
N TYR A 18 -12.48 -30.27 -2.36
CA TYR A 18 -11.10 -30.07 -2.81
C TYR A 18 -10.12 -30.18 -1.64
N THR A 19 -8.84 -30.33 -1.97
CA THR A 19 -7.69 -30.36 -1.05
C THR A 19 -6.78 -29.15 -1.29
N GLU A 20 -5.79 -28.93 -0.42
CA GLU A 20 -4.81 -27.84 -0.61
C GLU A 20 -4.01 -27.99 -1.91
N ASP A 21 -3.77 -29.22 -2.37
CA ASP A 21 -3.03 -29.49 -3.61
C ASP A 21 -3.81 -29.08 -4.87
N ASP A 22 -5.14 -28.95 -4.77
CA ASP A 22 -6.02 -28.52 -5.84
C ASP A 22 -6.07 -26.99 -5.99
N LEU A 23 -5.59 -26.24 -4.98
CA LEU A 23 -5.55 -24.78 -5.03
C LEU A 23 -4.51 -24.29 -6.03
N LEU A 24 -4.84 -23.19 -6.68
CA LEU A 24 -3.92 -22.50 -7.57
C LEU A 24 -2.82 -21.81 -6.75
N THR A 25 -1.57 -22.18 -6.99
CA THR A 25 -0.43 -21.59 -6.27
C THR A 25 -0.09 -20.20 -6.83
N GLU A 26 0.72 -19.42 -6.10
CA GLU A 26 1.24 -18.14 -6.59
C GLU A 26 2.03 -18.30 -7.90
N ALA A 27 2.79 -19.38 -8.03
CA ALA A 27 3.55 -19.69 -9.25
C ALA A 27 2.61 -20.02 -10.43
N ASP A 28 1.57 -20.83 -10.19
CA ASP A 28 0.56 -21.15 -11.21
C ASP A 28 -0.17 -19.88 -11.69
N MET A 29 -0.55 -19.01 -10.75
CA MET A 29 -1.18 -17.72 -11.05
C MET A 29 -0.28 -16.82 -11.88
N LEU A 30 1.00 -16.68 -11.50
CA LEU A 30 1.95 -15.87 -12.24
C LEU A 30 2.16 -16.41 -13.65
N ASN A 31 2.33 -17.72 -13.80
CA ASN A 31 2.50 -18.37 -15.10
C ASN A 31 1.27 -18.14 -16.00
N PHE A 32 0.05 -18.31 -15.47
CA PHE A 32 -1.17 -18.02 -16.23
C PHE A 32 -1.30 -16.55 -16.62
N ALA A 33 -1.03 -15.63 -15.70
CA ALA A 33 -1.07 -14.20 -15.98
C ALA A 33 -0.04 -13.82 -17.06
N MET A 34 1.17 -14.39 -17.01
CA MET A 34 2.20 -14.17 -18.02
C MET A 34 1.81 -14.74 -19.39
N ASN A 35 1.25 -15.94 -19.45
CA ASN A 35 0.77 -16.54 -20.71
C ASN A 35 -0.37 -15.74 -21.30
N PHE A 36 -1.33 -15.31 -20.48
CA PHE A 36 -2.41 -14.43 -20.89
C PHE A 36 -1.86 -13.12 -21.47
N LEU A 37 -0.96 -12.44 -20.76
CA LEU A 37 -0.36 -11.19 -21.20
C LEU A 37 0.43 -11.37 -22.49
N LYS A 38 1.21 -12.44 -22.59
CA LYS A 38 1.98 -12.76 -23.79
C LYS A 38 1.08 -12.84 -25.02
N ILE A 39 0.02 -13.63 -24.97
CA ILE A 39 -0.86 -13.86 -26.12
C ILE A 39 -1.68 -12.61 -26.44
N ASN A 40 -2.32 -12.00 -25.44
CA ASN A 40 -3.35 -10.99 -25.65
C ASN A 40 -2.80 -9.56 -25.74
N GLU A 41 -1.59 -9.31 -25.21
CA GLU A 41 -0.96 -7.99 -25.23
C GLU A 41 0.33 -8.02 -26.05
N LEU A 42 1.31 -8.87 -25.71
CA LEU A 42 2.65 -8.78 -26.30
C LEU A 42 2.69 -9.24 -27.75
N ASP A 43 2.25 -10.47 -28.02
CA ASP A 43 2.22 -11.06 -29.36
C ASP A 43 1.23 -10.31 -30.25
N ALA A 44 0.03 -10.01 -29.73
CA ALA A 44 -1.01 -9.25 -30.42
C ALA A 44 -0.57 -7.84 -30.84
N ASN A 45 0.33 -7.20 -30.07
CA ASN A 45 0.83 -5.86 -30.36
C ASN A 45 2.27 -5.86 -30.89
N GLY A 46 2.79 -7.00 -31.36
CA GLY A 46 4.07 -7.08 -32.08
C GLY A 46 5.32 -6.83 -31.23
N PHE A 47 5.27 -7.12 -29.93
CA PHE A 47 6.45 -7.07 -29.07
C PHE A 47 7.38 -8.25 -29.35
N LYS A 48 8.70 -8.01 -29.39
CA LYS A 48 9.71 -9.06 -29.43
C LYS A 48 10.19 -9.36 -28.02
N ILE A 49 9.85 -10.51 -27.47
CA ILE A 49 10.30 -10.93 -26.14
C ILE A 49 11.78 -11.32 -26.20
N VAL A 50 12.63 -10.61 -25.46
CA VAL A 50 14.08 -10.88 -25.34
C VAL A 50 14.36 -11.85 -24.20
N ALA A 51 13.66 -11.68 -23.07
CA ALA A 51 13.72 -12.58 -21.93
C ALA A 51 12.35 -12.62 -21.22
N ALA A 52 12.03 -13.76 -20.63
CA ALA A 52 10.87 -13.94 -19.77
C ALA A 52 11.21 -14.85 -18.58
N THR A 53 10.68 -14.55 -17.41
CA THR A 53 10.80 -15.38 -16.21
C THR A 53 9.53 -15.33 -15.37
N ASP A 54 9.04 -16.49 -14.97
CA ASP A 54 7.94 -16.71 -14.03
C ASP A 54 8.44 -17.10 -12.63
N GLU A 55 9.73 -16.95 -12.36
CA GLU A 55 10.29 -17.15 -11.03
C GLU A 55 9.75 -16.10 -10.05
N LEU A 56 9.15 -16.56 -8.95
CA LEU A 56 8.55 -15.69 -7.95
C LEU A 56 9.58 -14.73 -7.34
N GLY A 57 9.24 -13.44 -7.33
CA GLY A 57 10.11 -12.38 -6.79
C GLY A 57 11.21 -11.91 -7.75
N VAL A 58 11.39 -12.53 -8.92
CA VAL A 58 12.33 -12.10 -9.95
C VAL A 58 11.62 -11.19 -10.95
N ILE A 59 12.10 -9.95 -11.09
CA ILE A 59 11.57 -8.96 -12.03
C ILE A 59 12.71 -8.31 -12.83
N PRO A 60 12.48 -7.87 -14.09
CA PRO A 60 11.20 -7.91 -14.83
C PRO A 60 10.75 -9.32 -15.21
N ASN A 61 9.45 -9.57 -15.27
CA ASN A 61 8.89 -10.83 -15.77
C ASN A 61 9.03 -10.93 -17.30
N PHE A 62 8.97 -9.79 -17.99
CA PHE A 62 9.28 -9.70 -19.42
C PHE A 62 10.26 -8.56 -19.70
N ALA A 63 11.30 -8.87 -20.46
CA ALA A 63 12.10 -7.89 -21.17
C ALA A 63 11.77 -8.00 -22.67
N CYS A 64 11.22 -6.94 -23.25
CA CYS A 64 10.77 -6.91 -24.64
C CYS A 64 11.43 -5.78 -25.43
N GLU A 65 11.44 -5.90 -26.74
CA GLU A 65 11.78 -4.85 -27.70
C GLU A 65 10.55 -4.51 -28.53
N LYS A 66 10.28 -3.20 -28.68
CA LYS A 66 9.26 -2.68 -29.59
C LYS A 66 9.63 -1.27 -30.04
N ASP A 67 9.52 -1.00 -31.34
CA ASP A 67 9.84 0.30 -31.95
C ASP A 67 11.24 0.83 -31.58
N GLY A 68 12.23 -0.06 -31.52
CA GLY A 68 13.61 0.27 -31.15
C GLY A 68 13.82 0.64 -29.68
N LYS A 69 12.82 0.41 -28.82
CA LYS A 69 12.88 0.66 -27.38
C LYS A 69 12.82 -0.65 -26.61
N THR A 70 13.54 -0.70 -25.49
CA THR A 70 13.46 -1.81 -24.52
C THR A 70 12.36 -1.53 -23.50
N TRP A 71 11.54 -2.54 -23.23
CA TRP A 71 10.41 -2.51 -22.32
C TRP A 71 10.63 -3.56 -21.24
N PHE A 72 10.60 -3.13 -19.98
CA PHE A 72 10.63 -4.02 -18.83
C PHE A 72 9.23 -4.04 -18.22
N ILE A 73 8.64 -5.23 -18.12
CA ILE A 73 7.27 -5.41 -17.65
C ILE A 73 7.29 -6.29 -16.40
N VAL A 74 6.71 -5.80 -15.31
CA VAL A 74 6.41 -6.59 -14.12
C VAL A 74 4.94 -6.98 -14.14
N VAL A 75 4.66 -8.26 -13.90
CA VAL A 75 3.31 -8.83 -13.90
C VAL A 75 2.93 -9.17 -12.46
N LYS A 76 1.75 -8.73 -12.01
CA LYS A 76 1.16 -9.21 -10.75
C LYS A 76 -0.24 -9.73 -11.02
N CYS A 77 -0.61 -10.77 -10.29
CA CYS A 77 -1.93 -11.40 -10.36
C CYS A 77 -2.59 -11.37 -8.99
N ALA A 78 -3.91 -11.23 -8.94
CA ALA A 78 -4.72 -11.42 -7.72
C ALA A 78 -6.04 -12.11 -8.06
N ILE A 79 -6.59 -12.87 -7.11
CA ILE A 79 -7.89 -13.53 -7.27
C ILE A 79 -9.00 -12.53 -6.92
N ALA A 80 -10.03 -12.44 -7.77
CA ALA A 80 -11.18 -11.57 -7.54
C ALA A 80 -11.85 -11.86 -6.17
N PRO A 81 -12.38 -10.85 -5.47
CA PRO A 81 -12.55 -9.47 -5.91
C PRO A 81 -11.30 -8.58 -5.78
N ASP A 82 -10.21 -9.11 -5.23
CA ASP A 82 -8.96 -8.36 -5.14
C ASP A 82 -8.38 -8.11 -6.55
N PHE A 83 -7.68 -6.99 -6.69
CA PHE A 83 -7.04 -6.59 -7.94
C PHE A 83 -5.61 -6.14 -7.64
N PRO A 84 -4.60 -6.59 -8.39
CA PRO A 84 -3.21 -6.36 -8.01
C PRO A 84 -2.83 -4.89 -8.18
N THR A 85 -2.03 -4.39 -7.25
CA THR A 85 -1.47 -3.03 -7.28
C THR A 85 0.04 -3.05 -7.00
N MET A 86 0.71 -1.94 -7.29
CA MET A 86 2.06 -1.66 -6.83
C MET A 86 2.09 -0.33 -6.11
N ASN A 87 2.68 -0.30 -4.92
CA ASN A 87 2.88 0.96 -4.20
C ASN A 87 3.98 1.81 -4.86
N TYR A 88 4.08 3.08 -4.45
CA TYR A 88 5.04 4.03 -5.05
C TYR A 88 6.48 3.51 -4.99
N GLU A 89 6.88 2.90 -3.89
CA GLU A 89 8.27 2.47 -3.72
C GLU A 89 8.62 1.25 -4.58
N GLU A 90 7.73 0.26 -4.68
CA GLU A 90 7.88 -0.86 -5.60
C GLU A 90 8.02 -0.34 -7.04
N LYS A 91 7.14 0.61 -7.42
CA LYS A 91 7.21 1.29 -8.71
C LYS A 91 8.57 1.98 -8.91
N MET A 92 9.06 2.74 -7.92
CA MET A 92 10.33 3.47 -8.03
C MET A 92 11.54 2.56 -8.04
N ARG A 93 11.56 1.48 -7.26
CA ARG A 93 12.65 0.48 -7.31
C ARG A 93 12.73 -0.15 -8.69
N PHE A 94 11.60 -0.56 -9.24
CA PHE A 94 11.55 -1.15 -10.56
C PHE A 94 11.88 -0.14 -11.67
N TYR A 95 11.37 1.09 -11.58
CA TYR A 95 11.73 2.19 -12.48
C TYR A 95 13.24 2.43 -12.50
N ASN A 96 13.88 2.53 -11.34
CA ASN A 96 15.33 2.74 -11.23
C ASN A 96 16.12 1.57 -11.78
N HIS A 97 15.65 0.34 -11.59
CA HIS A 97 16.24 -0.84 -12.21
C HIS A 97 16.14 -0.75 -13.74
N ALA A 98 14.95 -0.53 -14.30
CA ALA A 98 14.75 -0.40 -15.76
C ALA A 98 15.60 0.74 -16.36
N LYS A 99 15.69 1.89 -15.67
CA LYS A 99 16.50 3.04 -16.09
C LYS A 99 17.99 2.69 -16.24
N LYS A 100 18.56 1.89 -15.32
CA LYS A 100 19.96 1.41 -15.42
C LYS A 100 20.21 0.57 -16.68
N HIS A 101 19.16 -0.07 -17.20
CA HIS A 101 19.20 -0.90 -18.41
C HIS A 101 18.67 -0.17 -19.66
N CYS A 102 18.49 1.16 -19.61
CA CYS A 102 17.88 1.95 -20.69
C CYS A 102 16.50 1.45 -21.14
N ALA A 103 15.78 0.77 -20.25
CA ALA A 103 14.44 0.23 -20.50
C ALA A 103 13.36 1.15 -19.94
N THR A 104 12.18 1.12 -20.57
CA THR A 104 10.98 1.76 -20.02
C THR A 104 10.22 0.75 -19.16
N ALA A 105 9.88 1.14 -17.93
CA ALA A 105 9.20 0.29 -16.97
C ALA A 105 7.68 0.31 -17.15
N TYR A 106 7.05 -0.86 -17.11
CA TYR A 106 5.60 -1.05 -17.17
C TYR A 106 5.13 -2.07 -16.14
N PHE A 107 3.91 -1.89 -15.66
CA PHE A 107 3.20 -2.78 -14.76
C PHE A 107 1.98 -3.38 -15.48
N ALA A 108 1.81 -4.69 -15.37
CA ALA A 108 0.66 -5.42 -15.88
C ALA A 108 -0.15 -5.98 -14.70
N PRO A 109 -1.19 -5.28 -14.23
CA PRO A 109 -2.11 -5.80 -13.23
C PRO A 109 -3.15 -6.73 -13.86
N ILE A 110 -3.21 -7.98 -13.41
CA ILE A 110 -4.16 -8.99 -13.91
C ILE A 110 -5.01 -9.54 -12.75
N GLY A 111 -6.33 -9.43 -12.87
CA GLY A 111 -7.27 -10.08 -11.98
C GLY A 111 -7.69 -11.44 -12.55
N LEU A 112 -7.76 -12.46 -11.70
CA LEU A 112 -8.18 -13.82 -12.04
C LEU A 112 -9.47 -14.15 -11.28
N GLY A 113 -10.47 -14.73 -11.94
CA GLY A 113 -11.68 -15.20 -11.26
C GLY A 113 -12.23 -16.45 -11.92
N SER A 114 -12.75 -17.38 -11.12
CA SER A 114 -13.38 -18.60 -11.65
C SER A 114 -14.57 -18.25 -12.56
N HIS A 115 -14.80 -19.08 -13.58
CA HIS A 115 -16.00 -19.03 -14.40
C HIS A 115 -17.27 -19.40 -13.62
N ASP A 116 -17.13 -20.23 -12.59
CA ASP A 116 -18.24 -20.60 -11.72
C ASP A 116 -18.56 -19.49 -10.72
N ALA A 117 -19.82 -19.09 -10.65
CA ALA A 117 -20.25 -17.96 -9.83
C ALA A 117 -20.08 -18.21 -8.32
N ALA A 118 -20.23 -19.45 -7.84
CA ALA A 118 -20.07 -19.76 -6.43
C ALA A 118 -18.59 -19.73 -6.03
N ARG A 119 -17.70 -20.28 -6.87
CA ARG A 119 -16.25 -20.21 -6.65
C ARG A 119 -15.71 -18.79 -6.79
N PHE A 120 -16.19 -18.04 -7.77
CA PHE A 120 -15.88 -16.62 -7.92
C PHE A 120 -16.28 -15.83 -6.67
N GLY A 121 -17.52 -16.03 -6.19
CA GLY A 121 -18.03 -15.37 -4.98
C GLY A 121 -17.27 -15.75 -3.70
N ALA A 122 -16.66 -16.94 -3.69
CA ALA A 122 -15.83 -17.43 -2.58
C ALA A 122 -14.33 -17.07 -2.73
N SER A 123 -13.94 -16.36 -3.80
CA SER A 123 -12.53 -16.10 -4.14
C SER A 123 -11.67 -17.38 -4.23
N LEU A 124 -12.25 -18.46 -4.76
CA LEU A 124 -11.62 -19.77 -4.86
C LEU A 124 -11.09 -19.99 -6.29
N ALA A 125 -9.81 -20.31 -6.41
CA ALA A 125 -9.15 -20.67 -7.66
C ALA A 125 -8.60 -22.11 -7.56
N LEU A 126 -9.13 -23.02 -8.39
CA LEU A 126 -8.73 -24.42 -8.44
C LEU A 126 -7.95 -24.74 -9.72
N LYS A 127 -6.93 -25.58 -9.63
CA LYS A 127 -6.20 -26.07 -10.81
C LYS A 127 -7.17 -26.68 -11.82
N ASN A 128 -6.90 -26.44 -13.11
CA ASN A 128 -7.73 -26.90 -14.23
C ASN A 128 -9.17 -26.35 -14.29
N ASP A 129 -9.52 -25.36 -13.46
CA ASP A 129 -10.78 -24.62 -13.58
C ASP A 129 -10.79 -23.68 -14.80
N GLY A 130 -11.97 -23.23 -15.21
CA GLY A 130 -12.14 -22.13 -16.16
C GLY A 130 -12.01 -20.77 -15.47
N TYR A 131 -11.33 -19.82 -16.12
CA TYR A 131 -11.04 -18.51 -15.53
C TYR A 131 -11.33 -17.33 -16.46
N TYR A 132 -11.98 -16.30 -15.91
CA TYR A 132 -12.04 -14.97 -16.50
C TYR A 132 -10.83 -14.16 -16.06
N PHE A 133 -10.26 -13.41 -17.00
CA PHE A 133 -9.20 -12.45 -16.74
C PHE A 133 -9.73 -11.03 -16.80
N LYS A 134 -9.44 -10.24 -15.77
CA LYS A 134 -9.62 -8.78 -15.78
C LYS A 134 -8.26 -8.13 -16.02
N TYR A 135 -8.12 -7.44 -17.14
CA TYR A 135 -6.88 -6.75 -17.50
C TYR A 135 -7.19 -5.34 -18.01
N LEU A 136 -6.51 -4.33 -17.45
CA LEU A 136 -6.74 -2.92 -17.76
C LEU A 136 -5.69 -2.32 -18.72
N GLY A 137 -4.75 -3.13 -19.21
CA GLY A 137 -3.65 -2.68 -20.06
C GLY A 137 -2.33 -2.49 -19.30
N LEU A 138 -1.26 -2.17 -20.05
CA LEU A 138 0.05 -1.87 -19.49
C LEU A 138 0.08 -0.47 -18.87
N GLU A 139 0.33 -0.41 -17.56
CA GLU A 139 0.53 0.84 -16.84
C GLU A 139 2.00 1.27 -16.94
N ARG A 140 2.28 2.42 -17.57
CA ARG A 140 3.64 2.95 -17.57
C ARG A 140 4.05 3.35 -16.16
N ILE A 141 5.21 2.89 -15.72
CA ILE A 141 5.82 3.32 -14.48
C ILE A 141 6.82 4.44 -14.79
N GLU A 142 6.52 5.61 -14.27
CA GLU A 142 7.40 6.77 -14.28
C GLU A 142 7.35 7.43 -12.91
N PRO A 143 8.45 8.06 -12.47
CA PRO A 143 8.39 8.95 -11.32
C PRO A 143 7.33 9.99 -11.63
N LYS A 144 6.44 10.25 -10.67
CA LYS A 144 5.64 11.48 -10.75
C LYS A 144 6.67 12.60 -10.89
N LYS A 145 6.49 13.49 -11.88
CA LYS A 145 7.27 14.73 -11.88
C LYS A 145 7.08 15.34 -10.49
N SER A 146 8.16 15.54 -9.75
CA SER A 146 8.10 16.18 -8.44
C SER A 146 7.28 17.44 -8.62
N THR A 147 6.07 17.41 -8.08
CA THR A 147 5.09 18.45 -8.31
C THR A 147 5.59 19.72 -7.65
N GLU A 148 5.11 20.88 -8.10
CA GLU A 148 5.40 22.15 -7.40
C GLU A 148 5.03 22.06 -5.92
N TRP A 149 4.00 21.27 -5.58
CA TRP A 149 3.62 21.00 -4.20
C TRP A 149 4.69 20.20 -3.43
N ILE A 150 5.26 19.14 -4.00
CA ILE A 150 6.34 18.35 -3.35
C ILE A 150 7.54 19.24 -3.08
N GLN A 151 7.99 20.00 -4.08
CA GLN A 151 9.15 20.88 -3.93
C GLN A 151 8.91 21.95 -2.86
N ARG A 152 7.71 22.52 -2.82
CA ARG A 152 7.31 23.46 -1.77
C ARG A 152 7.30 22.80 -0.39
N ALA A 153 6.71 21.62 -0.27
CA ALA A 153 6.65 20.88 0.99
C ALA A 153 8.05 20.54 1.49
N LEU A 154 8.94 20.06 0.62
CA LEU A 154 10.34 19.77 0.97
C LEU A 154 11.08 21.02 1.43
N ALA A 155 10.86 22.17 0.78
CA ALA A 155 11.45 23.43 1.21
C ALA A 155 10.89 23.93 2.56
N GLU A 156 9.62 23.66 2.88
CA GLU A 156 9.04 23.94 4.19
C GLU A 156 9.57 22.98 5.27
N ILE A 157 9.74 21.69 4.95
CA ILE A 157 10.34 20.68 5.82
C ILE A 157 11.79 21.05 6.16
N ASP A 158 12.56 21.54 5.19
CA ASP A 158 13.95 21.99 5.43
C ASP A 158 14.02 23.19 6.37
N LYS A 159 12.99 24.03 6.43
CA LYS A 159 12.91 25.14 7.41
C LYS A 159 12.58 24.65 8.83
N LEU A 160 12.08 23.42 8.99
CA LEU A 160 11.83 22.80 10.31
C LEU A 160 13.11 22.22 10.93
N THR A 161 14.28 22.40 10.29
CA THR A 161 15.56 22.12 10.95
C THR A 161 15.66 22.91 12.24
N PRO A 162 16.19 22.33 13.33
CA PRO A 162 16.54 23.12 14.51
C PRO A 162 17.62 24.13 14.08
N SER A 163 17.20 25.35 13.73
CA SER A 163 18.12 26.48 13.70
C SER A 163 18.56 26.70 15.14
N THR A 164 19.87 26.85 15.34
CA THR A 164 20.49 27.37 16.58
C THR A 164 20.03 28.79 16.94
N GLU A 165 18.94 29.29 16.35
CA GLU A 165 18.42 30.62 16.56
C GLU A 165 16.93 30.52 16.87
N ILE A 166 16.64 30.84 18.13
CA ILE A 166 15.30 31.13 18.65
C ILE A 166 14.85 32.41 17.94
N GLU A 167 13.94 32.29 16.98
CA GLU A 167 13.08 33.41 16.60
C GLU A 167 11.62 33.04 16.88
N GLU A 168 11.17 33.49 18.04
CA GLU A 168 9.74 33.70 18.31
C GLU A 168 9.20 34.69 17.26
N SER A 169 8.40 34.23 16.31
CA SER A 169 7.57 35.13 15.53
C SER A 169 6.12 34.64 15.47
N ASN A 170 5.35 35.19 16.41
CA ASN A 170 3.91 35.31 16.34
C ASN A 170 3.48 35.95 15.01
N THR A 171 2.87 35.17 14.11
CA THR A 171 1.83 35.69 13.22
C THR A 171 0.81 34.60 12.92
N ARG A 172 -0.27 34.55 13.72
CA ARG A 172 -1.48 33.80 13.35
C ARG A 172 -2.12 34.50 12.14
N LYS A 173 -1.97 33.91 10.95
CA LYS A 173 -2.91 34.16 9.86
C LYS A 173 -3.93 33.03 9.85
N SER A 174 -5.17 33.43 10.14
CA SER A 174 -6.35 32.58 10.16
C SER A 174 -6.60 32.00 8.76
N ILE A 175 -6.42 30.69 8.63
CA ILE A 175 -6.97 29.90 7.53
C ILE A 175 -8.25 29.25 8.07
N LYS A 176 -9.37 29.44 7.35
CA LYS A 176 -10.65 28.83 7.71
C LYS A 176 -10.55 27.32 7.51
N VAL A 177 -10.40 26.60 8.61
CA VAL A 177 -10.49 25.14 8.67
C VAL A 177 -11.96 24.77 8.48
N VAL A 178 -12.25 23.91 7.51
CA VAL A 178 -13.58 23.35 7.30
C VAL A 178 -13.75 22.23 8.31
N ASP A 179 -14.71 22.42 9.23
CA ASP A 179 -15.01 21.53 10.34
C ASP A 179 -15.43 20.13 9.88
N SER A 180 -14.56 19.14 10.14
CA SER A 180 -14.96 17.75 10.40
C SER A 180 -14.66 17.33 11.85
N HIS A 181 -14.42 18.30 12.75
CA HIS A 181 -13.87 18.11 14.10
C HIS A 181 -14.83 17.51 15.15
N VAL A 182 -16.06 17.14 14.80
CA VAL A 182 -17.13 16.90 15.80
C VAL A 182 -17.06 15.54 16.51
N SER A 183 -16.20 14.60 16.07
CA SER A 183 -16.16 13.23 16.64
C SER A 183 -14.91 12.91 17.48
N PHE A 184 -13.83 13.70 17.39
CA PHE A 184 -12.51 13.31 17.95
C PHE A 184 -12.26 13.78 19.38
N GLU A 185 -12.75 14.96 19.80
CA GLU A 185 -12.59 15.45 21.19
C GLU A 185 -13.16 14.47 22.23
N ARG A 186 -14.21 13.72 21.88
CA ARG A 186 -14.78 12.68 22.76
C ARG A 186 -13.85 11.48 22.95
N ALA A 187 -13.00 11.18 21.97
CA ALA A 187 -11.96 10.15 22.10
C ALA A 187 -10.92 10.53 23.14
N MET A 188 -10.52 11.79 23.08
CA MET A 188 -9.52 12.40 23.93
C MET A 188 -9.98 12.59 25.38
N SER A 189 -11.27 12.83 25.61
CA SER A 189 -11.81 12.94 26.98
C SER A 189 -11.58 11.69 27.84
N ASP A 190 -11.56 10.48 27.26
CA ASP A 190 -11.25 9.28 28.05
C ASP A 190 -9.75 9.06 28.22
N PHE A 191 -8.92 9.55 27.29
CA PHE A 191 -7.47 9.61 27.52
C PHE A 191 -7.15 10.52 28.71
N GLU A 192 -7.78 11.70 28.78
CA GLU A 192 -7.67 12.63 29.92
C GLU A 192 -8.19 11.99 31.22
N LYS A 193 -9.29 11.22 31.17
CA LYS A 193 -9.74 10.43 32.32
C LYS A 193 -8.74 9.35 32.73
N TRP A 194 -7.99 8.76 31.79
CA TRP A 194 -6.96 7.77 32.11
C TRP A 194 -5.69 8.44 32.61
N GLU A 195 -5.42 9.72 32.30
CA GLU A 195 -4.38 10.50 32.98
C GLU A 195 -4.71 10.72 34.46
N ASP A 196 -5.99 10.90 34.80
CA ASP A 196 -6.48 11.02 36.18
C ASP A 196 -6.48 9.69 36.94
N THR A 197 -6.32 8.57 36.24
CA THR A 197 -6.17 7.24 36.83
C THR A 197 -4.68 6.87 36.80
N LEU A 198 -4.08 6.31 37.85
CA LEU A 198 -2.65 5.94 37.88
C LEU A 198 -2.22 4.84 36.86
N VAL A 199 -3.03 4.54 35.84
CA VAL A 199 -2.83 3.47 34.85
C VAL A 199 -3.11 4.01 33.45
N SER A 200 -2.05 4.27 32.69
CA SER A 200 -2.15 4.66 31.27
C SER A 200 -2.57 3.48 30.38
N PRO A 201 -3.21 3.74 29.22
CA PRO A 201 -3.55 2.70 28.26
C PRO A 201 -2.32 2.03 27.67
N THR A 202 -2.48 0.79 27.20
CA THR A 202 -1.56 0.27 26.20
C THR A 202 -1.84 0.90 24.84
N PHE A 203 -0.83 0.91 23.96
CA PHE A 203 -0.99 1.33 22.56
C PHE A 203 -2.17 0.63 21.88
N GLN A 204 -2.30 -0.68 22.08
CA GLN A 204 -3.38 -1.48 21.49
C GLN A 204 -4.75 -1.00 21.97
N GLN A 205 -4.93 -0.79 23.27
CA GLN A 205 -6.21 -0.34 23.82
C GLN A 205 -6.62 1.02 23.24
N MET A 206 -5.69 1.97 23.19
CA MET A 206 -5.96 3.29 22.64
C MET A 206 -6.23 3.25 21.14
N LEU A 207 -5.45 2.47 20.38
CA LEU A 207 -5.65 2.29 18.95
C LEU A 207 -7.07 1.80 18.63
N PHE A 208 -7.54 0.75 19.32
CA PHE A 208 -8.87 0.20 19.07
C PHE A 208 -9.99 1.12 19.55
N LEU A 209 -9.80 1.87 20.64
CA LEU A 209 -10.72 2.91 21.04
C LEU A 209 -10.85 4.00 19.96
N CYS A 210 -9.75 4.42 19.35
CA CYS A 210 -9.77 5.35 18.22
C CYS A 210 -10.51 4.77 17.01
N ILE A 211 -10.21 3.52 16.61
CA ILE A 211 -10.88 2.85 15.48
C ILE A 211 -12.40 2.83 15.70
N GLU A 212 -12.84 2.40 16.88
CA GLU A 212 -14.26 2.35 17.24
C GLU A 212 -14.92 3.73 17.17
N ARG A 213 -14.29 4.75 17.75
CA ARG A 213 -14.82 6.12 17.79
C ARG A 213 -14.87 6.81 16.45
N MET A 214 -13.93 6.47 15.57
CA MET A 214 -13.93 6.94 14.19
C MET A 214 -14.94 6.20 13.31
N GLY A 215 -15.60 5.16 13.85
CA GLY A 215 -16.56 4.36 13.10
C GLY A 215 -15.93 3.54 11.98
N LEU A 216 -14.61 3.27 12.08
CA LEU A 216 -13.88 2.51 11.08
C LEU A 216 -14.06 1.01 11.35
N SER A 217 -14.34 0.23 10.31
CA SER A 217 -14.19 -1.22 10.40
C SER A 217 -12.71 -1.59 10.49
N ASN A 218 -12.43 -2.77 11.06
CA ASN A 218 -11.07 -3.31 11.11
C ASN A 218 -10.42 -3.35 9.70
N GLN A 219 -11.22 -3.67 8.67
CA GLN A 219 -10.73 -3.77 7.28
C GLN A 219 -10.39 -2.42 6.67
N GLU A 220 -11.24 -1.42 6.87
CA GLU A 220 -10.95 -0.05 6.42
C GLU A 220 -9.69 0.48 7.10
N PHE A 221 -9.56 0.27 8.41
CA PHE A 221 -8.41 0.74 9.15
C PHE A 221 -7.09 0.11 8.67
N TYR A 222 -6.97 -1.24 8.64
CA TYR A 222 -5.68 -1.84 8.28
C TYR A 222 -5.31 -1.55 6.82
N LYS A 223 -6.30 -1.38 5.92
CA LYS A 223 -6.05 -0.94 4.53
C LYS A 223 -5.55 0.51 4.50
N ALA A 224 -6.17 1.42 5.24
CA ALA A 224 -5.77 2.83 5.29
C ALA A 224 -4.38 3.01 5.93
N ALA A 225 -4.07 2.23 6.96
CA ALA A 225 -2.78 2.25 7.65
C ALA A 225 -1.67 1.46 6.93
N TYR A 226 -1.97 0.82 5.78
CA TYR A 226 -1.03 -0.04 5.05
C TYR A 226 -0.45 -1.16 5.93
N ILE A 227 -1.29 -1.76 6.78
CA ILE A 227 -0.92 -2.84 7.71
C ILE A 227 -1.42 -4.17 7.16
N ASP A 228 -0.52 -5.15 7.03
CA ASP A 228 -0.91 -6.52 6.66
C ASP A 228 -1.90 -7.13 7.67
N ARG A 229 -2.83 -7.95 7.17
CA ARG A 229 -3.88 -8.59 8.00
C ARG A 229 -3.29 -9.44 9.13
N LYS A 230 -2.15 -10.12 8.92
CA LYS A 230 -1.49 -10.93 9.96
C LYS A 230 -0.95 -10.03 11.05
N LEU A 231 -0.31 -8.91 10.69
CA LEU A 231 0.20 -7.94 11.66
C LEU A 231 -0.94 -7.28 12.43
N PHE A 232 -2.00 -6.85 11.76
CA PHE A 232 -3.19 -6.30 12.42
C PHE A 232 -3.80 -7.31 13.40
N SER A 233 -3.87 -8.59 13.02
CA SER A 233 -4.34 -9.65 13.92
C SER A 233 -3.43 -9.85 15.13
N ALA A 234 -2.11 -9.73 14.97
CA ALA A 234 -1.16 -9.80 16.07
C ALA A 234 -1.33 -8.65 17.06
N ILE A 235 -1.53 -7.43 16.55
CA ILE A 235 -1.86 -6.25 17.37
C ILE A 235 -3.19 -6.48 18.10
N LYS A 236 -4.24 -6.91 17.39
CA LYS A 236 -5.57 -7.12 17.97
C LYS A 236 -5.60 -8.11 19.13
N ASN A 237 -4.83 -9.19 19.02
CA ASN A 237 -4.89 -10.31 19.95
C ASN A 237 -3.89 -10.19 21.11
N ASN A 238 -3.03 -9.17 21.13
CA ASN A 238 -2.07 -8.94 22.21
C ASN A 238 -2.23 -7.52 22.78
N LYS A 239 -2.77 -7.43 23.99
CA LYS A 239 -2.98 -6.14 24.68
C LYS A 239 -1.67 -5.38 24.94
N ASP A 240 -0.58 -6.12 25.14
CA ASP A 240 0.75 -5.57 25.42
C ASP A 240 1.63 -5.56 24.15
N TYR A 241 1.00 -5.59 22.96
CA TYR A 241 1.74 -5.54 21.71
C TYR A 241 2.54 -4.24 21.59
N GLN A 242 3.85 -4.36 21.43
CA GLN A 242 4.73 -3.23 21.19
C GLN A 242 5.00 -3.05 19.69
N PRO A 243 4.39 -2.04 19.03
CA PRO A 243 4.63 -1.80 17.61
C PRO A 243 6.04 -1.26 17.36
N LYS A 244 6.56 -1.48 16.15
CA LYS A 244 7.71 -0.71 15.64
C LYS A 244 7.29 0.73 15.40
N LYS A 245 8.26 1.66 15.36
CA LYS A 245 7.98 3.09 15.14
C LYS A 245 7.20 3.33 13.85
N GLU A 246 7.58 2.65 12.77
CA GLU A 246 6.91 2.74 11.47
C GLU A 246 5.45 2.25 11.55
N THR A 247 5.19 1.17 12.28
CA THR A 247 3.83 0.66 12.52
C THR A 247 2.98 1.65 13.30
N ALA A 248 3.53 2.23 14.37
CA ALA A 248 2.81 3.20 15.19
C ALA A 248 2.48 4.48 14.39
N VAL A 249 3.44 4.99 13.60
CA VAL A 249 3.23 6.13 12.70
C VAL A 249 2.20 5.82 11.62
N ALA A 250 2.24 4.62 11.02
CA ALA A 250 1.24 4.21 10.04
C ALA A 250 -0.17 4.14 10.63
N CYS A 251 -0.32 3.69 11.89
CA CYS A 251 -1.59 3.78 12.60
C CYS A 251 -2.07 5.23 12.76
N CYS A 252 -1.18 6.18 13.09
CA CYS A 252 -1.55 7.60 13.18
C CYS A 252 -2.09 8.14 11.84
N PHE A 253 -1.45 7.78 10.72
CA PHE A 253 -1.91 8.16 9.39
C PHE A 253 -3.22 7.47 9.01
N GLY A 254 -3.37 6.16 9.26
CA GLY A 254 -4.60 5.43 8.97
C GLY A 254 -5.81 5.89 9.80
N LEU A 255 -5.56 6.51 10.96
CA LEU A 255 -6.56 7.19 11.79
C LEU A 255 -6.70 8.68 11.47
N ASN A 256 -5.98 9.23 10.48
CA ASN A 256 -6.00 10.66 10.15
C ASN A 256 -5.81 11.58 11.37
N LEU A 257 -4.91 11.20 12.29
CA LEU A 257 -4.69 11.94 13.54
C LEU A 257 -4.00 13.27 13.26
N ASN A 258 -4.43 14.33 13.93
CA ASN A 258 -3.65 15.55 14.01
C ASN A 258 -2.36 15.30 14.82
N ILE A 259 -1.44 16.27 14.78
CA ILE A 259 -0.14 16.13 15.43
C ILE A 259 -0.21 15.87 16.95
N SER A 260 -1.11 16.55 17.69
CA SER A 260 -1.24 16.39 19.14
C SER A 260 -1.66 14.96 19.50
N ASP A 261 -2.65 14.43 18.77
CA ASP A 261 -3.22 13.13 19.07
C ASP A 261 -2.29 12.00 18.60
N ALA A 262 -1.59 12.22 17.48
CA ALA A 262 -0.53 11.34 17.03
C ALA A 262 0.61 11.26 18.06
N GLU A 263 1.05 12.38 18.64
CA GLU A 263 2.11 12.39 19.67
C GLU A 263 1.72 11.58 20.91
N LYS A 264 0.45 11.66 21.34
CA LYS A 264 -0.08 10.85 22.45
C LYS A 264 -0.12 9.37 22.11
N LEU A 265 -0.61 9.00 20.92
CA LEU A 265 -0.64 7.58 20.52
C LEU A 265 0.77 7.00 20.34
N LEU A 266 1.71 7.80 19.79
CA LEU A 266 3.12 7.41 19.67
C LEU A 266 3.78 7.27 21.04
N GLU A 267 3.41 8.07 22.03
CA GLU A 267 3.89 7.95 23.41
C GLU A 267 3.57 6.59 24.02
N LEU A 268 2.34 6.13 23.85
CA LEU A 268 1.90 4.82 24.35
C LEU A 268 2.66 3.67 23.68
N ALA A 269 3.18 3.89 22.47
CA ALA A 269 4.08 2.98 21.77
C ALA A 269 5.57 3.21 22.11
N GLY A 270 5.90 4.13 23.02
CA GLY A 270 7.26 4.44 23.45
C GLY A 270 8.06 5.29 22.47
N TYR A 271 7.41 6.05 21.58
CA TYR A 271 8.07 6.86 20.56
C TYR A 271 7.74 8.35 20.68
N ARG A 272 8.65 9.17 20.14
CA ARG A 272 8.49 10.60 19.91
C ARG A 272 8.97 10.96 18.51
N LEU A 273 8.46 12.07 17.98
CA LEU A 273 8.99 12.68 16.76
C LEU A 273 10.03 13.74 17.14
N SER A 274 11.27 13.54 16.71
CA SER A 274 12.35 14.51 16.91
C SER A 274 12.58 15.32 15.64
N LEU A 275 12.44 16.64 15.70
CA LEU A 275 12.74 17.51 14.56
C LEU A 275 14.25 17.54 14.18
N SER A 276 15.11 16.93 14.98
CA SER A 276 16.51 16.71 14.62
C SER A 276 16.70 15.54 13.62
N ILE A 277 15.72 14.65 13.50
CA ILE A 277 15.74 13.49 12.61
C ILE A 277 14.95 13.84 11.35
N SER A 278 15.57 13.69 10.20
CA SER A 278 14.98 14.04 8.89
C SER A 278 13.69 13.25 8.62
N TRP A 279 13.69 11.95 8.87
CA TRP A 279 12.49 11.11 8.80
C TRP A 279 11.35 11.65 9.69
N ASP A 280 11.62 11.91 10.97
CA ASP A 280 10.61 12.41 11.93
C ASP A 280 10.08 13.78 11.55
N ARG A 281 10.91 14.68 11.00
CA ARG A 281 10.45 15.98 10.48
C ARG A 281 9.43 15.84 9.37
N ILE A 282 9.65 14.90 8.45
CA ILE A 282 8.73 14.65 7.34
C ILE A 282 7.40 14.13 7.90
N ILE A 283 7.43 13.18 8.85
CA ILE A 283 6.21 12.69 9.51
C ILE A 283 5.49 13.81 10.26
N TYR A 284 6.21 14.61 11.05
CA TYR A 284 5.66 15.76 11.77
C TYR A 284 5.00 16.75 10.82
N TYR A 285 5.68 17.11 9.73
CA TYR A 285 5.15 18.02 8.71
C TYR A 285 3.86 17.48 8.11
N CYS A 286 3.84 16.19 7.75
CA CYS A 286 2.65 15.57 7.16
C CYS A 286 1.46 15.56 8.13
N LEU A 287 1.65 15.13 9.37
CA LEU A 287 0.59 15.14 10.40
C LEU A 287 0.09 16.55 10.70
N LYS A 288 1.00 17.53 10.80
CA LYS A 288 0.66 18.93 11.07
C LYS A 288 -0.16 19.57 9.95
N ASN A 289 0.07 19.17 8.70
CA ASN A 289 -0.62 19.70 7.52
C ASN A 289 -1.75 18.78 7.02
N CYS A 290 -2.15 17.79 7.80
CA CYS A 290 -3.21 16.83 7.46
C CYS A 290 -2.94 16.04 6.16
N ILE A 291 -1.67 15.74 5.87
CA ILE A 291 -1.24 14.90 4.75
C ILE A 291 -1.19 13.45 5.25
N TYR A 292 -2.29 12.72 5.07
CA TYR A 292 -2.45 11.39 5.64
C TYR A 292 -2.25 10.24 4.65
N ASP A 293 -2.26 10.52 3.34
CA ASP A 293 -2.02 9.51 2.32
C ASP A 293 -0.56 9.00 2.41
N ILE A 294 -0.39 7.75 2.83
CA ILE A 294 0.92 7.12 3.07
C ILE A 294 1.76 7.07 1.78
N ASP A 295 1.16 6.95 0.59
CA ASP A 295 1.91 7.01 -0.65
C ASP A 295 2.51 8.40 -0.85
N VAL A 296 1.75 9.46 -0.55
CA VAL A 296 2.21 10.85 -0.61
C VAL A 296 3.30 11.13 0.43
N VAL A 297 3.16 10.59 1.64
CA VAL A 297 4.21 10.67 2.68
C VAL A 297 5.49 9.96 2.22
N ASN A 298 5.35 8.77 1.63
CA ASN A 298 6.47 8.00 1.10
C ASN A 298 7.14 8.68 -0.09
N GLU A 299 6.41 9.43 -0.91
CA GLU A 299 6.99 10.29 -1.95
C GLU A 299 7.95 11.33 -1.34
N LEU A 300 7.52 12.04 -0.28
CA LEU A 300 8.36 13.03 0.42
C LEU A 300 9.59 12.38 1.08
N LEU A 301 9.41 11.22 1.73
CA LEU A 301 10.50 10.45 2.33
C LEU A 301 11.51 10.03 1.27
N TYR A 302 11.03 9.48 0.14
CA TYR A 302 11.87 9.02 -0.95
C TYR A 302 12.69 10.15 -1.58
N GLU A 303 12.08 11.31 -1.85
CA GLU A 303 12.78 12.49 -2.39
C GLU A 303 13.89 13.01 -1.46
N LYS A 304 13.74 12.82 -0.14
CA LYS A 304 14.77 13.14 0.87
C LYS A 304 15.77 12.02 1.10
N GLY A 305 15.66 10.90 0.38
CA GLY A 305 16.53 9.72 0.54
C GLY A 305 16.28 8.95 1.84
N GLU A 306 15.13 9.16 2.47
CA GLU A 306 14.76 8.53 3.74
C GLU A 306 14.05 7.18 3.52
N LYS A 307 14.02 6.37 4.58
CA LYS A 307 13.32 5.08 4.59
C LYS A 307 11.80 5.30 4.49
N CYS A 308 11.13 4.63 3.54
CA CYS A 308 9.67 4.67 3.44
C CYS A 308 8.97 3.89 4.57
N ILE A 309 7.74 4.30 4.90
CA ILE A 309 6.84 3.59 5.80
C ILE A 309 6.40 2.30 5.12
N ARG A 310 6.75 1.17 5.75
CA ARG A 310 6.42 -0.19 5.31
C ARG A 310 6.01 -0.99 6.53
N VAL A 311 4.79 -1.51 6.55
CA VAL A 311 4.21 -2.14 7.73
C VAL A 311 3.49 -3.44 7.37
#